data_AF-A0A8T5W2Z4-F1
#
_entry.id   AF-A0A8T5W2Z4-F1
#
_cell.length_a   1.000
_cell.length_b   1.000
_cell.length_c   1.000
_cell.angle_alpha   90.00
_cell.angle_beta   90.00
_cell.angle_gamma   90.00
#
_symmetry.space_group_name_H-M   'P 1'
#
loop_
_entity.id
_entity.type
_entity.pdbx_description
1 polymer ?
#
loop_
_entity_poly.entity_id
_entity_poly.type
_entity_poly.pdbx_seq_one_letter_code
_entity_poly.pdbx_strand_id
1 'polypeptide(L)'
;MSVRFSNSIFTIDSHTAGHPTRVVVGGLPKIPGNSVAEKRDYVKNKMDYIRNFLCNEPRGHSGMYGAILTEPVNKDADSGVIFFSPVGYDDMCGHGTIGVTTILIGTGMVPLEEPSTKVTLETPA
;
A
#
# COMPACT_ATOMS: atom_id res chain seq x y z
N MET A 1 -29.77 -5.73 -1.84
CA MET A 1 -29.23 -6.27 -3.10
C MET A 1 -27.72 -6.30 -2.96
N SER A 2 -27.10 -7.46 -2.75
CA SER A 2 -25.64 -7.56 -2.62
C SER A 2 -25.06 -7.63 -4.04
N VAL A 3 -24.32 -6.61 -4.44
CA VAL A 3 -23.55 -6.64 -5.69
C VAL A 3 -22.30 -7.48 -5.42
N ARG A 4 -22.14 -8.59 -6.15
CA ARG A 4 -20.92 -9.40 -6.13
C ARG A 4 -20.10 -9.04 -7.36
N PHE A 5 -19.03 -8.29 -7.14
CA PHE A 5 -18.00 -8.08 -8.14
C PHE A 5 -17.07 -9.31 -8.15
N SER A 6 -16.70 -9.78 -9.35
CA SER A 6 -15.79 -10.91 -9.51
C SER A 6 -14.33 -10.52 -9.28
N ASN A 7 -13.97 -9.26 -9.54
CA ASN A 7 -12.64 -8.69 -9.32
C ASN A 7 -12.77 -7.35 -8.58
N SER A 8 -12.34 -7.29 -7.33
CA SER A 8 -12.37 -6.07 -6.52
C SER A 8 -11.05 -5.88 -5.79
N ILE A 9 -10.56 -4.64 -5.80
CA ILE A 9 -9.43 -4.19 -4.98
C ILE A 9 -10.03 -3.22 -3.95
N PHE A 10 -9.77 -3.48 -2.67
CA PHE A 10 -10.23 -2.64 -1.58
C PHE A 10 -9.11 -1.66 -1.23
N THR A 11 -9.44 -0.37 -1.23
CA THR A 11 -8.49 0.67 -0.87
C THR A 11 -9.03 1.60 0.20
N ILE A 12 -8.13 2.17 0.97
CA ILE A 12 -8.41 3.27 1.89
C ILE A 12 -7.55 4.44 1.43
N ASP A 13 -8.20 5.57 1.16
CA ASP A 13 -7.54 6.77 0.69
C ASP A 13 -7.31 7.72 1.87
N SER A 14 -6.09 8.24 1.99
CA SER A 14 -5.73 9.31 2.90
C SER A 14 -4.95 10.39 2.15
N HIS A 15 -4.60 11.47 2.86
CA HIS A 15 -3.63 12.44 2.37
C HIS A 15 -2.68 12.84 3.50
N THR A 16 -1.45 13.17 3.12
CA THR A 16 -0.45 13.74 4.04
C THR A 16 -0.02 15.09 3.48
N ALA A 17 -0.33 16.17 4.20
CA ALA A 17 -0.11 17.54 3.76
C ALA A 17 -0.68 17.87 2.36
N GLY A 18 -1.75 17.16 1.96
CA GLY A 18 -2.44 17.34 0.69
C GLY A 18 -1.98 16.40 -0.43
N HIS A 19 -0.89 15.65 -0.22
CA HIS A 19 -0.46 14.64 -1.17
C HIS A 19 -1.18 13.30 -0.89
N PRO A 20 -1.83 12.68 -1.89
CA PRO A 20 -2.70 11.53 -1.67
C PRO A 20 -1.91 10.26 -1.31
N THR A 21 -2.56 9.32 -0.66
CA THR A 21 -2.05 7.95 -0.44
C THR A 21 -3.22 6.98 -0.47
N ARG A 22 -3.32 6.22 -1.56
CA ARG A 22 -4.29 5.13 -1.74
C ARG A 22 -3.67 3.81 -1.29
N VAL A 23 -4.07 3.31 -0.14
CA VAL A 23 -3.55 2.07 0.43
C VAL A 23 -4.42 0.90 0.04
N VAL A 24 -3.87 -0.08 -0.66
CA VAL A 24 -4.53 -1.35 -0.97
C VAL A 24 -4.52 -2.22 0.29
N VAL A 25 -5.72 -2.51 0.80
CA VAL A 25 -5.95 -3.26 2.05
C VAL A 25 -6.56 -4.65 1.80
N GLY A 26 -6.90 -4.98 0.55
CA GLY A 26 -7.43 -6.29 0.22
C GLY A 26 -7.78 -6.46 -1.26
N GLY A 27 -8.09 -7.70 -1.64
CA GLY A 27 -8.51 -8.04 -3.00
C GLY A 27 -7.39 -8.41 -3.97
N LEU A 28 -6.14 -8.46 -3.48
CA LEU A 28 -4.99 -8.95 -4.26
C LEU A 28 -4.60 -10.37 -3.85
N PRO A 29 -4.06 -11.18 -4.78
CA PRO A 29 -3.44 -12.46 -4.41
C PRO A 29 -2.16 -12.21 -3.61
N LYS A 30 -1.68 -13.25 -2.92
CA LYS A 30 -0.40 -13.20 -2.22
C LYS A 30 0.73 -12.85 -3.18
N ILE A 31 1.53 -11.85 -2.83
CA ILE A 31 2.69 -11.41 -3.62
C ILE A 31 3.92 -12.24 -3.19
N PRO A 32 4.52 -13.03 -4.09
CA PRO A 32 5.71 -13.81 -3.79
C PRO A 32 6.96 -12.94 -3.70
N GLY A 33 7.93 -13.39 -2.90
CA GLY A 33 9.24 -12.74 -2.71
C GLY A 33 9.78 -12.94 -1.29
N ASN A 34 11.09 -13.04 -1.17
CA ASN A 34 11.83 -13.22 0.09
C ASN A 34 12.32 -11.89 0.68
N SER A 35 11.97 -10.76 0.08
CA SER A 35 12.15 -9.41 0.61
C SER A 35 11.03 -8.51 0.07
N VAL A 36 10.80 -7.35 0.68
CA VAL A 36 9.84 -6.38 0.14
C VAL A 36 10.31 -5.84 -1.22
N ALA A 37 11.61 -5.75 -1.45
CA ALA A 37 12.20 -5.43 -2.76
C ALA A 37 11.86 -6.49 -3.84
N GLU A 38 12.00 -7.78 -3.53
CA GLU A 38 11.60 -8.86 -4.46
C GLU A 38 10.09 -8.84 -4.73
N LYS A 39 9.27 -8.56 -3.70
CA LYS A 39 7.82 -8.41 -3.85
C LYS A 39 7.46 -7.23 -4.75
N ARG A 40 8.11 -6.07 -4.56
CA ARG A 40 7.98 -4.90 -5.45
C ARG A 40 8.34 -5.28 -6.89
N ASP A 41 9.46 -5.98 -7.10
CA ASP A 41 9.87 -6.39 -8.44
C ASP A 41 8.89 -7.37 -9.08
N TYR A 42 8.33 -8.29 -8.29
CA TYR A 42 7.28 -9.17 -8.77
C TYR A 42 6.04 -8.38 -9.21
N VAL A 43 5.57 -7.43 -8.38
CA VAL A 43 4.43 -6.59 -8.72
C VAL A 43 4.71 -5.77 -9.98
N LYS A 44 5.89 -5.14 -10.06
CA LYS A 44 6.31 -4.36 -11.23
C LYS A 44 6.36 -5.19 -12.52
N ASN A 45 6.88 -6.41 -12.45
CA ASN A 45 7.10 -7.23 -13.65
C ASN A 45 5.91 -8.10 -14.04
N LYS A 46 5.03 -8.44 -13.11
CA LYS A 46 3.94 -9.41 -13.32
C LYS A 46 2.55 -8.85 -13.02
N MET A 47 2.46 -7.75 -12.29
CA MET A 47 1.20 -7.20 -11.79
C MET A 47 1.08 -5.67 -11.98
N ASP A 48 1.82 -5.07 -12.94
CA ASP A 48 1.77 -3.61 -13.21
C ASP A 48 0.36 -3.12 -13.59
N TYR A 49 -0.53 -4.04 -13.99
CA TYR A 49 -1.94 -3.73 -14.19
C TYR A 49 -2.60 -3.11 -12.94
N ILE A 50 -2.12 -3.42 -11.72
CA ILE A 50 -2.63 -2.86 -10.47
C ILE A 50 -2.33 -1.37 -10.39
N ARG A 51 -1.06 -0.98 -10.64
CA ARG A 51 -0.65 0.42 -10.66
C ARG A 51 -1.43 1.18 -11.72
N ASN A 52 -1.50 0.67 -12.95
CA ASN A 52 -2.28 1.31 -14.02
C ASN A 52 -3.77 1.45 -13.65
N PHE A 53 -4.37 0.42 -13.05
CA PHE A 53 -5.78 0.44 -12.65
C PHE A 53 -6.08 1.45 -11.55
N LEU A 54 -5.16 1.63 -10.59
CA LEU A 54 -5.35 2.49 -9.42
C LEU A 54 -4.88 3.93 -9.62
N CYS A 55 -3.88 4.15 -10.47
CA CYS A 55 -3.29 5.48 -10.72
C CYS A 55 -3.88 6.20 -11.93
N ASN A 56 -4.25 5.49 -12.99
CA ASN A 56 -4.71 6.16 -14.20
C ASN A 56 -6.19 6.57 -14.08
N GLU A 57 -6.56 7.59 -14.83
CA GLU A 57 -7.96 7.91 -15.06
C GLU A 57 -8.67 6.68 -15.68
N PRO A 58 -9.94 6.41 -15.30
CA PRO A 58 -10.84 7.28 -14.55
C PRO A 58 -10.83 7.07 -13.02
N ARG A 59 -9.94 6.21 -12.49
CA ARG A 59 -9.96 5.82 -11.06
C ARG A 59 -8.95 6.60 -10.22
N GLY A 60 -7.85 7.01 -10.84
CA GLY A 60 -6.85 7.91 -10.28
C GLY A 60 -6.72 9.16 -11.12
N HIS A 61 -5.54 9.76 -11.04
CA HIS A 61 -5.11 10.94 -11.79
C HIS A 61 -3.57 11.00 -11.79
N SER A 62 -3.00 11.92 -12.57
CA SER A 62 -1.53 12.07 -12.73
C SER A 62 -0.74 12.35 -11.44
N GLY A 63 -1.42 12.77 -10.38
CA GLY A 63 -0.84 13.02 -9.05
C GLY A 63 -1.20 11.95 -8.01
N MET A 64 -1.80 10.83 -8.41
CA MET A 64 -2.17 9.75 -7.50
C MET A 64 -0.91 9.07 -6.97
N TYR A 65 -0.92 8.70 -5.68
CA TYR A 65 0.14 7.92 -5.07
C TYR A 65 -0.49 6.79 -4.29
N GLY A 66 0.09 5.60 -4.37
CA GLY A 66 -0.47 4.40 -3.78
C GLY A 66 0.54 3.58 -3.00
N ALA A 67 0.00 2.71 -2.15
CA ALA A 67 0.75 1.75 -1.38
C ALA A 67 0.03 0.39 -1.42
N ILE A 68 0.77 -0.70 -1.50
CA ILE A 68 0.24 -2.06 -1.33
C ILE A 68 0.76 -2.60 -0.01
N LEU A 69 -0.15 -2.95 0.90
CA LEU A 69 0.22 -3.71 2.09
C LEU A 69 0.54 -5.15 1.71
N THR A 70 1.61 -5.68 2.27
CA THR A 70 2.03 -7.06 2.09
C THR A 70 2.38 -7.66 3.45
N GLU A 71 2.33 -8.98 3.54
CA GLU A 71 2.97 -9.67 4.66
C GLU A 71 4.42 -9.20 4.80
N PRO A 72 4.88 -8.85 6.00
CA PRO A 72 6.28 -8.54 6.21
C PRO A 72 7.15 -9.79 5.99
N VAL A 73 8.42 -9.60 5.63
CA VAL A 73 9.44 -10.65 5.64
C VAL A 73 10.20 -10.61 6.97
N ASN A 74 10.50 -9.40 7.46
CA ASN A 74 11.04 -9.21 8.78
C ASN A 74 9.96 -9.48 9.84
N LYS A 75 10.24 -10.38 10.79
CA LYS A 75 9.31 -10.77 11.86
C LYS A 75 9.00 -9.64 12.84
N ASP A 76 9.87 -8.62 12.90
CA ASP A 76 9.71 -7.47 13.78
C ASP A 76 8.95 -6.31 13.09
N ALA A 77 8.58 -6.47 11.81
CA ALA A 77 7.79 -5.49 11.09
C ALA A 77 6.29 -5.80 11.19
N ASP A 78 5.47 -4.75 11.34
CA ASP A 78 4.01 -4.86 11.38
C ASP A 78 3.41 -5.08 9.98
N SER A 79 4.07 -4.55 8.95
CA SER A 79 3.66 -4.73 7.55
C SER A 79 4.82 -4.48 6.60
N GLY A 80 4.84 -5.20 5.48
CA GLY A 80 5.60 -4.80 4.31
C GLY A 80 4.80 -3.80 3.47
N VAL A 81 5.48 -2.85 2.82
CA VAL A 81 4.82 -1.80 2.01
C VAL A 81 5.52 -1.61 0.68
N ILE A 82 4.76 -1.67 -0.41
CA ILE A 82 5.23 -1.36 -1.77
C ILE A 82 4.58 -0.06 -2.22
N PHE A 83 5.38 0.97 -2.46
CA PHE A 83 4.89 2.26 -2.95
C PHE A 83 4.88 2.33 -4.48
N PHE A 84 3.89 3.04 -5.03
CA PHE A 84 3.75 3.21 -6.47
C PHE A 84 3.08 4.53 -6.85
N SER A 85 3.34 4.97 -8.08
CA SER A 85 2.81 6.19 -8.69
C SER A 85 2.54 5.97 -10.18
N PRO A 86 1.97 6.94 -10.92
CA PRO A 86 1.82 6.83 -12.37
C PRO A 86 3.13 6.57 -13.12
N VAL A 87 4.28 6.92 -12.53
CA VAL A 87 5.59 6.75 -13.17
C VAL A 87 6.31 5.45 -12.82
N GLY A 88 5.88 4.74 -11.77
CA GLY A 88 6.50 3.46 -11.41
C GLY A 88 6.34 3.09 -9.94
N TYR A 89 7.37 2.42 -9.42
CA TYR A 89 7.44 1.91 -8.06
C TYR A 89 8.65 2.53 -7.36
N ASP A 90 8.46 2.96 -6.12
CA ASP A 90 9.47 3.63 -5.31
C ASP A 90 9.90 2.74 -4.13
N ASP A 91 11.14 2.91 -3.69
CA ASP A 91 11.71 2.09 -2.62
C ASP A 91 11.34 2.57 -1.21
N MET A 92 11.05 3.86 -1.05
CA MET A 92 10.54 4.46 0.17
C MET A 92 9.84 5.78 -0.15
N CYS A 93 8.83 6.15 0.63
CA CYS A 93 8.17 7.45 0.49
C CYS A 93 7.69 8.00 1.84
N GLY A 94 8.15 9.20 2.22
CA GLY A 94 7.86 9.78 3.53
C GLY A 94 6.37 10.09 3.76
N HIS A 95 5.70 10.76 2.81
CA HIS A 95 4.27 11.06 2.93
C HIS A 95 3.44 9.77 2.90
N GLY A 96 3.83 8.82 2.04
CA GLY A 96 3.20 7.50 1.93
C GLY A 96 3.31 6.71 3.22
N THR A 97 4.47 6.73 3.88
CA THR A 97 4.69 6.10 5.20
C THR A 97 3.77 6.70 6.26
N ILE A 98 3.62 8.02 6.32
CA ILE A 98 2.69 8.69 7.25
C ILE A 98 1.25 8.25 6.96
N GLY A 99 0.82 8.33 5.69
CA GLY A 99 -0.52 7.94 5.27
C GLY A 99 -0.86 6.47 5.55
N VAL A 100 0.08 5.56 5.29
CA VAL A 100 -0.05 4.13 5.60
C VAL A 100 -0.15 3.90 7.10
N THR A 101 0.74 4.51 7.88
CA THR A 101 0.76 4.37 9.35
C THR A 101 -0.56 4.86 9.96
N THR A 102 -1.06 6.01 9.50
CA THR A 102 -2.37 6.53 9.92
C THR A 102 -3.50 5.55 9.61
N ILE A 103 -3.48 4.92 8.43
CA ILE A 103 -4.50 3.93 8.04
C ILE A 103 -4.39 2.66 8.90
N LEU A 104 -3.19 2.14 9.12
CA LEU A 104 -2.99 0.92 9.93
C LEU A 104 -3.53 1.09 11.35
N ILE A 105 -3.23 2.21 12.00
CA ILE A 105 -3.72 2.52 13.35
C ILE A 105 -5.23 2.83 13.30
N GLY A 106 -5.67 3.70 12.39
CA GLY A 106 -7.05 4.18 12.31
C GLY A 106 -8.07 3.10 11.96
N THR A 107 -7.63 2.02 11.31
CA THR A 107 -8.45 0.84 11.02
C THR A 107 -8.34 -0.26 12.06
N GLY A 108 -7.45 -0.12 13.05
CA GLY A 108 -7.17 -1.14 14.06
C GLY A 108 -6.39 -2.35 13.52
N MET A 109 -5.78 -2.26 12.33
CA MET A 109 -4.84 -3.28 11.84
C MET A 109 -3.59 -3.34 12.72
N VAL A 110 -3.16 -2.18 13.22
CA VAL A 110 -2.20 -2.07 14.31
C VAL A 110 -2.92 -1.50 15.54
N PRO A 111 -2.86 -2.15 16.71
CA PRO A 111 -3.49 -1.64 17.93
C PRO A 111 -2.99 -0.25 18.33
N LEU A 112 -3.90 0.63 18.70
CA LEU A 112 -3.56 1.94 19.24
C LEU A 112 -3.06 1.81 20.68
N GLU A 113 -1.86 2.34 20.94
CA GLU A 113 -1.26 2.51 22.26
C GLU A 113 -1.01 3.99 22.55
N GLU A 114 -1.39 4.45 23.75
CA GLU A 114 -1.20 5.84 24.21
C GLU A 114 -0.06 5.93 25.26
N PRO A 115 0.74 7.01 25.25
CA PRO A 115 0.62 8.21 24.41
C PRO A 115 1.24 8.05 23.01
N SER A 116 1.86 6.91 22.72
CA SER A 116 2.57 6.68 21.47
C SER A 116 2.47 5.23 21.01
N THR A 117 2.06 5.04 19.77
CA THR A 117 2.06 3.75 19.10
C THR A 117 3.29 3.67 18.19
N LYS A 118 4.06 2.59 18.31
CA LYS A 118 5.17 2.31 17.39
C LYS A 118 4.66 1.43 16.26
N VAL A 119 4.96 1.81 15.02
CA VAL A 119 4.69 1.01 13.81
C VAL A 119 6.00 0.85 13.04
N THR A 120 6.35 -0.39 12.73
CA THR A 120 7.53 -0.77 11.97
C THR A 120 7.09 -1.24 10.58
N LEU A 121 7.37 -0.43 9.56
CA LEU A 121 7.10 -0.78 8.17
C LEU A 121 8.37 -1.28 7.49
N GLU A 122 8.26 -2.41 6.81
CA GLU A 122 9.33 -2.91 5.95
C GLU A 122 9.13 -2.39 4.52
N THR A 123 10.12 -1.66 4.02
CA THR A 123 10.12 -1.08 2.67
C THR A 123 11.17 -1.76 1.79
N PRO A 124 11.13 -1.57 0.45
CA PRO A 124 12.22 -2.02 -0.41
C PRO A 124 13.60 -1.40 -0.14
N ALA A 125 13.64 -0.19 0.45
CA ALA A 125 14.87 0.52 0.83
C ALA A 125 15.62 -0.10 2.01
#